data_AF-A0A329RTU8-F1
#
_entry.id   AF-A0A329RTU8-F1
#
_cell.length_a   1.000
_cell.length_b   1.000
_cell.length_c   1.000
_cell.angle_alpha   90.00
_cell.angle_beta   90.00
_cell.angle_gamma   90.00
#
_symmetry.space_group_name_H-M   'P 1'
#
loop_
_entity.id
_entity.type
_entity.pdbx_description
1 polymer ?
#
loop_
_entity_poly.entity_id
_entity_poly.type
_entity_poly.pdbx_seq_one_letter_code
_entity_poly.pdbx_strand_id
1 'polypeptide(L)'
;MPAQVKAFFDSCGSLCATGALVGKTGGLFFSTGTQGGGQETTASTAVTFLAHQGMTYIPLEYRGKGWSTWTRCTVALRALALWLRVAVLASRRSWSWPWPPRRASPSPK
;
A
#
# COMPACT_ATOMS: atom_id res chain seq x y z
N MET A 1 0.87 -12.12 23.55
CA MET A 1 0.54 -10.69 23.30
C MET A 1 1.11 -9.80 24.39
N PRO A 2 1.51 -8.55 24.09
CA PRO A 2 2.03 -7.60 25.07
C PRO A 2 0.93 -7.07 26.00
N ALA A 3 1.30 -6.67 27.21
CA ALA A 3 0.36 -6.23 28.26
C ALA A 3 -0.49 -5.02 27.82
N GLN A 4 0.09 -4.10 27.06
CA GLN A 4 -0.59 -2.91 26.54
C GLN A 4 -1.75 -3.28 25.59
N VAL A 5 -1.55 -4.26 24.71
CA VAL A 5 -2.60 -4.73 23.80
C VAL A 5 -3.68 -5.48 24.57
N LYS A 6 -3.29 -6.26 25.58
CA LYS A 6 -4.26 -6.94 26.44
C LYS A 6 -5.15 -5.96 27.20
N ALA A 7 -4.58 -4.90 27.78
CA ALA A 7 -5.33 -3.86 28.46
C ALA A 7 -6.31 -3.13 27.53
N PHE A 8 -5.90 -2.85 26.28
CA PHE A 8 -6.79 -2.29 25.26
C PHE A 8 -7.97 -3.22 24.99
N PHE A 9 -7.73 -4.51 24.78
CA PHE A 9 -8.77 -5.51 24.57
C PHE A 9 -9.71 -5.68 25.78
N ASP A 10 -9.18 -5.59 26.99
CA ASP A 10 -9.98 -5.65 28.23
C ASP A 10 -10.90 -4.44 28.38
N SER A 11 -10.51 -3.27 27.84
CA SER A 11 -11.37 -2.09 27.82
C SER A 11 -12.60 -2.23 26.90
N CYS A 12 -12.61 -3.21 25.98
CA CYS A 12 -13.73 -3.44 25.06
C CYS A 12 -14.86 -4.30 25.65
N GLY A 13 -14.89 -4.56 26.96
CA GLY A 13 -15.94 -5.38 27.59
C GLY A 13 -17.36 -4.85 27.39
N SER A 14 -17.56 -3.53 27.41
CA SER A 14 -18.86 -2.90 27.14
C SER A 14 -19.29 -3.04 25.67
N LEU A 15 -18.34 -2.97 24.74
CA LEU A 15 -18.60 -3.22 23.31
C LEU A 15 -18.98 -4.67 23.04
N CYS A 16 -18.41 -5.61 23.79
CA CYS A 16 -18.77 -7.01 23.72
C CYS A 16 -20.21 -7.24 24.18
N ALA A 17 -20.58 -6.67 25.34
CA ALA A 17 -21.92 -6.83 25.90
C ALA A 17 -23.02 -6.21 25.02
N THR A 18 -22.69 -5.13 24.31
CA THR A 18 -23.60 -4.45 23.37
C THR A 18 -23.57 -5.04 21.96
N GLY A 19 -22.64 -5.96 21.65
CA GLY A 19 -22.48 -6.54 20.32
C GLY A 19 -22.04 -5.54 19.24
N ALA A 20 -21.45 -4.40 19.61
CA ALA A 20 -21.13 -3.31 18.68
C ALA A 20 -20.07 -3.67 17.63
N LEU A 21 -19.32 -4.76 17.85
CA LEU A 21 -18.25 -5.25 16.97
C LEU A 21 -18.66 -6.48 16.14
N VAL A 22 -19.89 -6.98 16.30
CA VAL A 22 -20.38 -8.15 15.55
C VAL A 22 -20.37 -7.87 14.05
N GLY A 23 -19.79 -8.79 13.27
CA GLY A 23 -19.71 -8.70 11.81
C GLY A 23 -18.67 -7.72 11.29
N LYS A 24 -17.95 -7.00 12.16
CA LYS A 24 -16.78 -6.22 11.74
C LYS A 24 -15.62 -7.16 11.43
N THR A 25 -14.83 -6.80 10.42
CA THR A 25 -13.67 -7.58 10.00
C THR A 25 -12.42 -7.15 10.75
N GLY A 26 -11.57 -8.13 11.09
CA GLY A 26 -10.32 -7.91 11.82
C GLY A 26 -9.17 -8.70 11.20
N GLY A 27 -8.02 -8.04 11.06
CA GLY A 27 -6.75 -8.63 10.66
C GLY A 27 -5.70 -8.44 11.75
N LEU A 28 -4.70 -9.34 11.79
CA LEU A 28 -3.67 -9.34 12.81
C LEU A 28 -2.29 -9.39 12.16
N PHE A 29 -1.39 -8.56 12.69
CA PHE A 29 0.03 -8.56 12.35
C PHE A 29 0.83 -8.51 13.65
N PHE A 30 1.92 -9.27 13.71
CA PHE A 30 2.77 -9.35 14.90
C PHE A 30 4.23 -9.47 14.48
N SER A 31 5.12 -9.15 15.41
CA SER A 31 6.56 -9.26 15.24
C SER A 31 7.11 -10.11 16.38
N THR A 32 8.09 -10.95 16.07
CA THR A 32 8.82 -11.75 17.04
C THR A 32 10.32 -11.55 16.86
N GLY A 33 11.08 -11.59 17.96
CA GLY A 33 12.53 -11.47 17.91
C GLY A 33 13.25 -12.69 17.31
N THR A 34 12.56 -13.84 17.28
CA THR A 34 13.10 -15.11 16.76
C THR A 34 12.03 -15.86 15.97
N GLN A 35 12.48 -16.78 15.10
CA GLN A 35 11.60 -17.58 14.24
C GLN A 35 10.67 -18.52 15.02
N GLY A 36 11.08 -18.99 16.19
CA GLY A 36 10.26 -19.80 17.11
C GLY A 36 9.61 -19.00 18.25
N GLY A 37 9.72 -17.67 18.23
CA GLY A 37 9.32 -16.78 19.34
C GLY A 37 7.81 -16.58 19.50
N GLY A 38 6.99 -17.56 19.11
CA GLY A 38 5.54 -17.50 19.27
C GLY A 38 4.80 -16.71 18.18
N GLN A 39 5.26 -16.79 16.93
CA GLN A 39 4.54 -16.21 15.79
C GLN A 39 3.12 -16.79 15.68
N GLU A 40 3.01 -18.11 15.75
CA GLU A 40 1.74 -18.81 15.65
C GLU A 40 0.89 -18.63 16.92
N THR A 41 1.52 -18.75 18.09
CA THR A 41 0.80 -18.66 19.37
C THR A 41 0.26 -17.25 19.64
N THR A 42 0.97 -16.21 19.18
CA THR A 42 0.47 -14.83 19.25
C THR A 42 -0.74 -14.63 18.35
N ALA A 43 -0.74 -15.22 17.15
CA ALA A 43 -1.91 -15.21 16.27
C ALA A 43 -3.11 -15.92 16.93
N SER A 44 -2.91 -17.16 17.40
CA SER A 44 -3.97 -17.97 17.99
C SER A 44 -4.61 -17.31 19.22
N THR A 45 -3.81 -16.70 20.09
CA THR A 45 -4.32 -15.98 21.27
C THR A 45 -5.03 -14.67 20.94
N ALA A 46 -4.77 -14.06 19.78
CA ALA A 46 -5.46 -12.85 19.35
C ALA A 46 -6.77 -13.16 18.62
N VAL A 47 -6.84 -14.27 17.90
CA VAL A 47 -8.07 -14.72 17.23
C VAL A 47 -9.18 -15.05 18.24
N THR A 48 -8.85 -15.60 19.41
CA THR A 48 -9.86 -15.87 20.45
C THR A 48 -10.54 -14.59 20.95
N PHE A 49 -9.83 -13.47 21.03
CA PHE A 49 -10.43 -12.19 21.38
C PHE A 49 -11.37 -11.67 20.28
N LEU A 50 -10.95 -11.72 19.02
CA LEU A 50 -11.80 -11.33 17.89
C LEU A 50 -13.08 -12.17 17.83
N ALA A 51 -12.97 -13.47 18.07
CA ALA A 51 -14.11 -14.38 18.12
C ALA A 51 -15.08 -14.02 19.25
N HIS A 52 -14.58 -13.69 20.44
CA HIS A 52 -15.42 -13.29 21.58
C HIS A 52 -16.20 -11.99 21.32
N GLN A 53 -15.64 -11.07 20.53
CA GLN A 53 -16.30 -9.82 20.11
C GLN A 53 -17.26 -10.02 18.93
N GLY A 54 -17.35 -11.23 18.35
CA GLY A 54 -18.17 -11.52 17.16
C GLY A 54 -17.59 -10.97 15.86
N MET A 55 -16.28 -10.68 15.81
CA MET A 55 -15.60 -10.18 14.62
C MET A 55 -15.20 -11.31 13.67
N THR A 56 -15.27 -11.06 12.36
CA THR A 56 -14.79 -11.99 11.34
C THR A 56 -13.28 -11.83 11.17
N TYR A 57 -12.52 -12.85 11.56
CA TYR A 57 -11.07 -12.90 11.34
C TYR A 57 -10.75 -13.19 9.87
N ILE A 58 -9.99 -12.31 9.24
CA ILE A 58 -9.49 -12.50 7.87
C ILE A 58 -8.01 -12.91 7.95
N PRO A 59 -7.68 -14.20 7.71
CA PRO A 59 -6.30 -14.65 7.73
C PRO A 59 -5.53 -14.14 6.51
N LEU A 60 -4.21 -14.06 6.66
CA LEU A 60 -3.32 -13.87 5.51
C LEU A 60 -3.33 -15.15 4.67
N GLU A 61 -3.82 -15.04 3.44
CA GLU A 61 -3.89 -16.17 2.52
C GLU A 61 -2.50 -16.57 2.03
N TYR A 62 -2.23 -17.88 2.04
CA TYR A 62 -1.00 -18.44 1.43
C TYR A 62 -0.89 -18.16 -0.08
N ARG A 63 -2.03 -17.95 -0.76
CA ARG A 63 -2.11 -17.66 -2.20
C ARG A 63 -1.92 -16.17 -2.54
N GLY A 64 -1.86 -15.30 -1.53
CA GLY A 64 -1.70 -13.86 -1.72
C GLY A 64 -0.32 -13.51 -2.27
N LYS A 65 -0.17 -13.43 -3.60
CA LYS A 65 0.99 -12.86 -4.31
C LYS A 65 1.22 -11.35 -4.00
N GLY A 66 0.61 -10.81 -2.96
CA GLY A 66 0.67 -9.40 -2.57
C GLY A 66 2.05 -8.95 -2.09
N TRP A 67 2.85 -9.85 -1.52
CA TRP A 67 4.22 -9.53 -1.08
C TRP A 67 5.18 -9.35 -2.25
N SER A 68 4.97 -10.05 -3.38
CA SER A 68 5.77 -9.86 -4.61
C SER A 68 5.32 -8.64 -5.44
N THR A 69 4.23 -7.97 -5.03
CA THR A 69 3.71 -6.80 -5.75
C THR A 69 4.40 -5.50 -5.31
N TRP A 70 4.95 -5.43 -4.09
CA TRP A 70 5.81 -4.31 -3.66
C TRP A 70 7.09 -4.19 -4.51
N THR A 71 7.64 -5.31 -4.99
CA THR A 71 8.77 -5.32 -5.94
C THR A 71 8.41 -4.70 -7.29
N ARG A 72 7.13 -4.72 -7.68
CA ARG A 72 6.69 -4.07 -8.94
C ARG A 72 6.51 -2.57 -8.79
N CYS A 73 6.12 -2.06 -7.62
CA CYS A 73 6.06 -0.62 -7.37
C CYS A 73 7.45 0.03 -7.43
N THR A 74 8.51 -0.60 -6.91
CA THR A 74 9.88 -0.06 -7.01
C THR A 74 10.43 -0.10 -8.44
N VAL A 75 10.14 -1.15 -9.22
CA VAL A 75 10.51 -1.20 -10.64
C VAL A 75 9.74 -0.17 -11.46
N ALA A 76 8.43 -0.01 -11.23
CA ALA A 76 7.60 0.98 -11.92
C ALA A 76 8.03 2.42 -11.60
N LEU A 77 8.36 2.72 -10.35
CA LEU A 77 8.88 4.04 -9.94
C LEU A 77 10.26 4.32 -10.55
N ARG A 78 11.14 3.33 -10.65
CA ARG A 78 12.44 3.46 -11.32
C ARG A 78 12.29 3.67 -12.82
N ALA A 79 11.37 2.96 -13.47
CA ALA A 79 11.06 3.12 -14.89
C ALA A 79 10.45 4.51 -15.18
N LEU A 80 9.53 4.99 -14.34
CA LEU A 80 8.96 6.33 -14.47
C LEU A 80 10.02 7.42 -14.26
N ALA A 81 10.91 7.26 -13.28
CA ALA A 81 12.01 8.18 -13.05
C ALA A 81 13.01 8.20 -14.23
N LEU A 82 13.27 7.04 -14.85
CA LEU A 82 14.10 6.96 -16.05
C LEU A 82 13.41 7.62 -17.25
N TRP A 83 12.10 7.38 -17.44
CA TRP A 83 11.33 7.99 -18.52
C TRP A 83 11.26 9.51 -18.38
N LEU A 84 11.01 10.03 -17.17
CA LEU A 84 11.04 11.47 -16.89
C LEU A 84 12.42 12.06 -17.16
N ARG A 85 13.52 11.36 -16.82
CA ARG A 85 14.88 11.79 -17.16
C ARG A 85 15.13 11.84 -18.66
N VAL A 86 14.65 10.83 -19.41
CA VAL A 86 14.76 10.79 -20.88
C VAL A 86 13.93 11.90 -21.52
N ALA A 87 12.69 12.12 -21.07
CA ALA A 87 11.82 13.18 -21.57
C ALA A 87 12.41 14.59 -21.32
N VAL A 88 13.00 14.82 -20.15
CA VAL A 88 13.70 16.08 -19.83
C VAL A 88 14.99 16.25 -20.65
N LEU A 89 15.71 15.16 -20.96
CA LEU A 89 16.87 15.24 -21.85
C LEU A 89 16.46 15.53 -23.30
N ALA A 90 15.35 14.94 -23.75
CA ALA A 90 14.82 15.13 -25.09
C ALA A 90 14.28 16.56 -25.30
N SER A 91 13.64 17.16 -24.28
CA SER A 91 13.11 18.52 -24.36
C SER A 91 14.19 19.61 -24.39
N ARG A 92 15.43 19.29 -24.00
CA ARG A 92 16.57 20.23 -24.08
C ARG A 92 17.24 20.27 -25.46
N ARG A 93 16.79 19.46 -26.44
CA ARG A 93 17.26 19.48 -27.83
C ARG A 93 16.18 19.97 -28.81
N SER A 94 15.44 21.03 -28.47
CA SER A 94 14.70 21.79 -29.49
C SER A 94 15.68 22.65 -30.28
N TRP A 95 16.21 22.05 -31.34
CA TRP A 95 16.99 22.70 -32.39
C TRP A 95 16.15 23.85 -32.99
N SER A 96 16.54 25.09 -32.71
CA SER A 96 16.05 26.28 -33.42
C SER A 96 16.78 26.42 -34.75
N TRP A 97 16.14 25.99 -35.85
CA TRP A 97 16.56 26.38 -37.19
C TRP A 97 16.36 27.89 -37.39
N PRO A 98 17.38 28.65 -37.84
CA PRO A 98 17.24 30.09 -38.02
C PRO A 98 16.90 30.45 -39.47
N TRP A 99 15.62 30.61 -39.82
CA TRP A 99 15.20 31.44 -40.96
C TRP A 99 13.76 31.96 -40.79
N PRO A 100 13.53 33.27 -40.96
CA PRO A 100 12.30 33.78 -41.58
C PRO A 100 12.58 34.93 -42.58
N PRO A 101 11.57 35.56 -43.21
CA PRO A 101 10.55 35.03 -44.12
C PRO A 101 10.55 35.82 -45.46
N ARG A 102 10.16 35.22 -46.60
CA ARG A 102 9.88 36.02 -47.83
C ARG A 102 8.38 36.12 -48.07
N ARG A 103 7.83 37.28 -47.70
CA ARG A 103 6.48 37.76 -48.02
C ARG A 103 6.47 38.11 -49.52
N ALA A 104 5.61 37.48 -50.32
CA ALA A 104 5.26 38.00 -51.64
C ALA A 104 3.75 38.26 -51.65
N SER A 105 3.40 39.54 -51.77
CA SER A 105 2.04 40.01 -52.03
C SER A 105 1.69 39.84 -53.52
N PRO A 106 0.40 39.68 -53.87
CA PRO A 106 -0.02 39.54 -55.27
C PRO A 106 0.05 40.88 -56.00
N SER A 107 0.62 40.91 -57.22
CA SER A 107 0.63 42.07 -58.11
C SER A 107 -0.56 42.06 -59.08
N PRO A 108 -1.21 43.22 -59.36
CA PRO A 108 -2.38 43.30 -60.23
C PRO A 108 -2.02 43.55 -61.70
N LYS A 109 -2.63 42.78 -62.61
CA LYS A 109 -3.40 43.20 -63.79
C LYS A 109 -3.89 41.96 -64.54
#